data_AF-A0AAV3GYD8-F1
#
_entry.id   AF-A0AAV3GYD8-F1
#
_cell.length_a   1.000
_cell.length_b   1.000
_cell.length_c   1.000
_cell.angle_alpha   90.00
_cell.angle_beta   90.00
_cell.angle_gamma   90.00
#
_symmetry.space_group_name_H-M   'P 1'
#
loop_
_entity.id
_entity.type
_entity.pdbx_description
1 polymer ?
#
loop_
_entity_poly.entity_id
_entity_poly.type
_entity_poly.pdbx_seq_one_letter_code
_entity_poly.pdbx_strand_id
1 'polypeptide(L)'
;MLELFEANRTGFNQKLEVGETIEYKDKNYIIIGIYNTRINRIGDPRITSDLVCQSVNYSPDLTSRYKKYVLLEYRHKITDEIGVNNTRNIFKIGTVIPYSNNEEKIFYQIYGIEKFEYEHVDLLVTYQMRLIEPWSQAEIDKAVKLNRLSKFNVLGNAF
;
A
#
# COMPACT_ATOMS: atom_id res chain seq x y z
N MET A 1 12.61 -5.79 -4.71
CA MET A 1 12.33 -4.80 -3.66
C MET A 1 10.84 -4.56 -3.59
N LEU A 2 10.30 -4.19 -2.42
CA LEU A 2 8.94 -3.67 -2.29
C LEU A 2 8.93 -2.16 -2.49
N GLU A 3 7.88 -1.61 -3.10
CA GLU A 3 7.72 -0.20 -3.39
C GLU A 3 6.30 0.28 -3.11
N LEU A 4 6.17 1.57 -2.80
CA LEU A 4 4.88 2.25 -2.66
C LEU A 4 4.73 3.20 -3.84
N PHE A 5 3.71 2.99 -4.65
CA PHE A 5 3.36 3.86 -5.78
C PHE A 5 2.01 4.50 -5.55
N GLU A 6 1.84 5.75 -5.99
CA GLU A 6 0.51 6.31 -6.17
C GLU A 6 0.06 6.02 -7.61
N ALA A 7 -1.07 5.35 -7.77
CA ALA A 7 -1.67 5.11 -9.07
C ALA A 7 -2.87 6.02 -9.27
N ASN A 8 -2.88 6.70 -10.42
CA ASN A 8 -3.97 7.56 -10.87
C ASN A 8 -4.58 6.95 -12.14
N ARG A 9 -5.82 6.46 -12.06
CA ARG A 9 -6.56 5.88 -13.19
C ARG A 9 -7.73 6.80 -13.55
N THR A 10 -7.76 7.27 -14.80
CA THR A 10 -8.81 8.16 -15.32
C THR A 10 -9.78 7.40 -16.24
N GLY A 11 -11.08 7.63 -16.07
CA GLY A 11 -12.15 7.05 -16.90
C GLY A 11 -12.90 5.86 -16.27
N PHE A 12 -14.15 5.68 -16.67
CA PHE A 12 -15.10 4.74 -16.04
C PHE A 12 -14.83 3.24 -16.25
N ASN A 13 -14.01 2.86 -17.25
CA ASN A 13 -13.71 1.46 -17.59
C ASN A 13 -12.28 1.02 -17.21
N GLN A 14 -11.59 1.81 -16.40
CA GLN A 14 -10.28 1.43 -15.88
C GLN A 14 -10.44 0.46 -14.72
N LYS A 15 -9.55 -0.54 -14.65
CA LYS A 15 -9.44 -1.44 -13.50
C LYS A 15 -8.06 -1.34 -12.88
N LEU A 16 -7.98 -1.71 -11.61
CA LEU A 16 -6.74 -1.87 -10.87
C LEU A 16 -6.92 -3.09 -9.97
N GLU A 17 -6.03 -4.07 -10.10
CA GLU A 17 -6.21 -5.37 -9.48
C GLU A 17 -4.91 -5.88 -8.85
N VAL A 18 -5.04 -6.53 -7.69
CA VAL A 18 -3.92 -7.25 -7.08
C VAL A 18 -3.51 -8.41 -8.01
N GLY A 19 -2.22 -8.57 -8.24
CA GLY A 19 -1.67 -9.49 -9.23
C GLY A 19 -1.45 -8.86 -10.61
N GLU A 20 -1.89 -7.62 -10.83
CA GLU A 20 -1.56 -6.89 -12.06
C GLU A 20 -0.06 -6.51 -12.09
N THR A 21 0.59 -6.65 -13.24
CA THR A 21 1.99 -6.25 -13.42
C THR A 21 2.07 -4.82 -13.96
N ILE A 22 2.92 -4.01 -13.36
CA ILE A 22 3.22 -2.65 -13.78
C ILE A 22 4.71 -2.52 -14.15
N GLU A 23 5.01 -1.69 -15.14
CA GLU A 23 6.37 -1.37 -15.54
C GLU A 23 6.71 0.04 -15.09
N TYR A 24 7.83 0.20 -14.39
CA TYR A 24 8.32 1.50 -13.93
C TYR A 24 9.85 1.52 -13.95
N LYS A 25 10.45 2.50 -14.65
CA LYS A 25 11.91 2.62 -14.82
C LYS A 25 12.57 1.30 -15.28
N ASP A 26 12.04 0.70 -16.34
CA ASP A 26 12.51 -0.55 -16.95
C ASP A 26 12.50 -1.76 -15.99
N LYS A 27 11.77 -1.67 -14.88
CA LYS A 27 11.58 -2.75 -13.92
C LYS A 27 10.12 -3.15 -13.86
N ASN A 28 9.90 -4.45 -13.82
CA ASN A 28 8.58 -5.04 -13.65
C ASN A 28 8.28 -5.25 -12.17
N TYR A 29 7.09 -4.79 -11.77
CA TYR A 29 6.53 -4.98 -10.46
C TYR A 29 5.17 -5.66 -10.58
N ILE A 30 4.75 -6.32 -9.51
CA ILE A 30 3.43 -6.87 -9.33
C ILE A 30 2.74 -6.15 -8.18
N ILE A 31 1.47 -5.79 -8.35
CA ILE A 31 0.66 -5.20 -7.29
C ILE A 31 0.33 -6.29 -6.27
N ILE A 32 0.76 -6.14 -5.03
CA ILE A 32 0.45 -7.10 -3.94
C ILE A 32 -0.58 -6.56 -2.95
N GLY A 33 -0.90 -5.26 -3.01
CA GLY A 33 -1.98 -4.66 -2.24
C GLY A 33 -2.37 -3.26 -2.73
N ILE A 34 -3.65 -2.93 -2.56
CA ILE A 34 -4.26 -1.64 -2.94
C ILE A 34 -4.81 -1.01 -1.67
N TYR A 35 -4.43 0.24 -1.39
CA TYR A 35 -4.70 0.95 -0.15
C TYR A 35 -5.11 2.41 -0.42
N ASN A 36 -5.68 3.05 0.60
CA ASN A 36 -6.02 4.48 0.61
C ASN A 36 -6.75 4.99 -0.66
N THR A 37 -7.66 4.19 -1.20
CA THR A 37 -8.37 4.51 -2.43
C THR A 37 -9.29 5.72 -2.25
N ARG A 38 -9.17 6.67 -3.17
CA ARG A 38 -9.98 7.88 -3.27
C ARG A 38 -10.61 7.94 -4.65
N ILE A 39 -11.86 8.36 -4.70
CA ILE A 39 -12.59 8.56 -5.95
C ILE A 39 -12.87 10.05 -6.06
N ASN A 40 -12.52 10.65 -7.18
CA ASN A 40 -13.01 11.96 -7.55
C ASN A 40 -13.92 11.81 -8.79
N ARG A 41 -15.17 12.25 -8.65
CA ARG A 41 -16.23 12.15 -9.67
C ARG A 41 -16.57 13.49 -10.31
N ILE A 42 -16.00 14.60 -9.82
CA ILE A 42 -16.27 15.94 -10.33
C ILE A 42 -15.25 16.25 -11.42
N GLY A 43 -15.73 16.57 -12.62
CA GLY A 43 -14.90 16.70 -13.82
C GLY A 43 -14.53 15.33 -14.36
N ASP A 44 -13.24 15.05 -14.51
CA ASP A 44 -12.75 13.75 -14.96
C ASP A 44 -12.80 12.70 -13.84
N PRO A 45 -13.60 11.62 -14.01
CA PRO A 45 -13.65 10.54 -13.06
C PRO A 45 -12.27 9.91 -12.92
N ARG A 46 -11.74 9.92 -11.70
CA ARG A 46 -10.44 9.35 -11.39
C ARG A 46 -10.48 8.54 -10.11
N ILE A 47 -9.73 7.45 -10.12
CA ILE A 47 -9.42 6.64 -8.94
C ILE A 47 -7.94 6.86 -8.63
N THR A 48 -7.67 7.30 -7.41
CA THR A 48 -6.31 7.44 -6.88
C THR A 48 -6.14 6.43 -5.74
N SER A 49 -5.11 5.60 -5.81
CA SER A 49 -4.83 4.58 -4.79
C SER A 49 -3.35 4.46 -4.53
N ASP A 50 -3.01 4.17 -3.27
CA ASP A 50 -1.66 3.76 -2.89
C ASP A 50 -1.51 2.27 -3.19
N LEU A 51 -0.43 1.89 -3.87
CA LEU A 51 -0.13 0.51 -4.25
C LEU A 51 1.14 0.06 -3.59
N VAL A 52 1.05 -1.04 -2.83
CA VAL A 52 2.25 -1.77 -2.45
C VAL A 52 2.55 -2.77 -3.56
N CYS A 53 3.72 -2.59 -4.16
CA CYS A 53 4.17 -3.37 -5.30
C CYS A 53 5.46 -4.10 -4.98
N GLN A 54 5.63 -5.27 -5.56
CA GLN A 54 6.81 -6.11 -5.38
C GLN A 54 7.49 -6.32 -6.71
N SER A 55 8.81 -6.17 -6.76
CA SER A 55 9.55 -6.52 -7.98
C SER A 55 9.39 -8.01 -8.28
N VAL A 56 9.13 -8.36 -9.54
CA VAL A 56 8.83 -9.75 -9.96
C VAL A 56 9.96 -10.75 -9.69
N ASN A 57 11.19 -10.27 -9.51
CA ASN A 57 12.38 -11.08 -9.24
C ASN A 57 12.85 -10.98 -7.78
N TYR A 58 11.94 -10.62 -6.86
CA TYR A 58 12.28 -10.40 -5.45
C TYR A 58 11.21 -11.00 -4.56
N SER A 59 11.55 -12.07 -3.84
CA SER A 59 10.67 -12.75 -2.90
C SER A 59 11.40 -13.00 -1.57
N PRO A 60 11.66 -11.95 -0.76
CA PRO A 60 12.36 -12.10 0.50
C PRO A 60 11.46 -12.80 1.53
N ASP A 61 12.04 -13.61 2.40
CA ASP A 61 11.36 -14.00 3.63
C ASP A 61 11.50 -12.90 4.67
N LEU A 62 10.49 -12.03 4.78
CA LEU A 62 10.45 -10.98 5.80
C LEU A 62 9.93 -11.49 7.14
N THR A 63 9.18 -12.58 7.17
CA THR A 63 8.50 -13.06 8.38
C THR A 63 9.46 -13.67 9.40
N SER A 64 10.60 -14.19 8.94
CA SER A 64 11.69 -14.61 9.82
C SER A 64 12.48 -13.45 10.44
N ARG A 65 12.45 -12.26 9.80
CA ARG A 65 13.21 -11.08 10.25
C ARG A 65 12.38 -10.06 11.01
N TYR A 66 11.09 -9.96 10.71
CA TYR A 66 10.20 -8.93 11.23
C TYR A 66 8.93 -9.52 11.84
N LYS A 67 8.45 -8.89 12.90
CA LYS A 67 7.21 -9.32 13.57
C LYS A 67 6.01 -9.09 12.65
N LYS A 68 5.21 -10.13 12.46
CA LYS A 68 3.96 -10.06 11.68
C LYS A 68 2.97 -9.04 12.24
N TYR A 69 2.89 -8.93 13.56
CA TYR A 69 2.01 -7.98 14.26
C TYR A 69 2.83 -7.14 15.24
N VAL A 70 2.61 -5.84 15.23
CA VAL A 70 3.29 -4.89 16.13
C VAL A 70 2.31 -3.82 16.61
N LEU A 71 2.61 -3.25 17.77
CA LEU A 71 1.96 -2.04 18.26
C LEU A 71 2.83 -0.84 17.93
N LEU A 72 2.24 0.21 17.36
CA LEU A 72 2.89 1.51 17.20
C LEU A 72 2.20 2.50 18.11
N GLU A 73 2.95 3.04 19.06
CA GLU A 73 2.51 4.19 19.82
C GLU A 73 2.95 5.47 19.11
N TYR A 74 2.02 6.37 18.86
CA TYR A 74 2.29 7.66 18.23
C TYR A 74 1.66 8.79 19.04
N ARG A 75 2.47 9.81 19.34
CA ARG A 75 2.05 11.00 20.07
C ARG A 75 1.72 12.12 19.10
N HIS A 76 0.47 12.58 19.13
CA HIS A 76 0.04 13.80 18.46
C HIS A 76 0.15 14.97 19.45
N LYS A 77 1.05 15.91 19.16
CA LYS A 77 1.30 17.06 20.02
C LYS A 77 0.31 18.18 19.76
N ILE A 78 -0.24 18.79 20.81
CA ILE A 78 -1.20 19.90 20.65
C ILE A 78 -0.60 21.11 19.93
N THR A 79 0.70 21.35 20.10
CA THR A 79 1.43 22.45 19.44
C THR A 79 1.53 22.26 17.92
N ASP A 80 1.45 21.03 17.44
CA ASP A 80 1.44 20.71 16.01
C ASP A 80 0.05 20.96 15.39
N GLU A 81 -0.99 21.09 16.22
CA GLU A 81 -2.38 21.26 15.80
C GLU A 81 -2.84 22.74 15.81
N ILE A 82 -2.21 23.58 16.64
CA ILE A 82 -2.65 24.98 16.86
C ILE A 82 -2.02 25.97 15.84
N GLY A 83 -0.94 25.60 15.13
CA GLY A 83 -0.13 26.55 14.35
C GLY A 83 -0.37 26.60 12.82
N VAL A 84 -0.99 25.60 12.22
CA VAL A 84 -1.14 25.51 10.75
C VAL A 84 -2.45 24.77 10.46
N ASN A 85 -3.21 25.21 9.44
CA ASN A 85 -4.38 24.56 8.84
C ASN A 85 -4.10 23.10 8.37
N ASN A 86 -3.70 22.22 9.27
CA ASN A 86 -3.39 20.83 9.04
C ASN A 86 -3.77 20.09 10.31
N THR A 87 -5.05 19.74 10.43
CA THR A 87 -5.45 18.57 11.22
C THR A 87 -4.61 17.40 10.70
N ARG A 88 -3.47 17.11 11.34
CA ARG A 88 -2.74 15.87 11.09
C ARG A 88 -3.64 14.76 11.60
N ASN A 89 -4.41 14.23 10.66
CA ASN A 89 -5.41 13.23 10.94
C ASN A 89 -4.73 12.03 11.59
N ILE A 90 -5.27 11.59 12.73
CA ILE A 90 -5.08 10.25 13.28
C ILE A 90 -5.03 9.26 12.11
N PHE A 91 -4.00 8.41 12.09
CA PHE A 91 -3.84 7.48 10.98
C PHE A 91 -5.09 6.59 10.90
N LYS A 92 -5.68 6.52 9.71
CA LYS A 92 -6.89 5.72 9.50
C LYS A 92 -6.52 4.24 9.44
N ILE A 93 -7.44 3.38 9.85
CA ILE A 93 -7.36 1.96 9.51
C ILE A 93 -7.23 1.82 7.99
N GLY A 94 -6.31 0.97 7.56
CA GLY A 94 -5.94 0.79 6.16
C GLY A 94 -4.69 1.58 5.74
N THR A 95 -4.23 2.55 6.53
CA THR A 95 -3.02 3.33 6.24
C THR A 95 -1.81 2.41 6.17
N VAL A 96 -0.99 2.58 5.13
CA VAL A 96 0.29 1.90 4.97
C VAL A 96 1.41 2.80 5.46
N ILE A 97 2.20 2.29 6.40
CA ILE A 97 3.37 2.97 6.96
C ILE A 97 4.62 2.30 6.39
N PRO A 98 5.45 3.04 5.62
CA PRO A 98 6.74 2.54 5.20
C PRO A 98 7.69 2.48 6.39
N TYR A 99 8.40 1.36 6.51
CA TYR A 99 9.57 1.25 7.36
C TYR A 99 10.74 0.87 6.45
N SER A 100 11.74 1.74 6.37
CA SER A 100 12.94 1.48 5.56
C SER A 100 14.14 1.50 6.50
N ASN A 101 14.96 0.45 6.40
CA ASN A 101 16.36 0.55 6.81
C ASN A 101 17.23 0.68 5.55
N ASN A 102 18.55 0.73 5.70
CA ASN A 102 19.49 0.91 4.57
C ASN A 102 19.49 -0.27 3.57
N GLU A 103 18.88 -1.41 3.91
CA GLU A 103 18.99 -2.67 3.17
C GLU A 103 17.65 -3.13 2.59
N GLU A 104 16.53 -2.84 3.26
CA GLU A 104 15.21 -3.34 2.95
C GLU A 104 14.13 -2.30 3.19
N LYS A 105 13.14 -2.28 2.30
CA LYS A 105 11.90 -1.52 2.45
C LYS A 105 10.77 -2.49 2.79
N ILE A 106 10.20 -2.32 3.97
CA ILE A 106 9.05 -3.10 4.45
C ILE A 106 7.88 -2.16 4.69
N PHE A 107 6.68 -2.73 4.72
CA PHE A 107 5.45 -1.96 4.88
C PHE A 107 4.57 -2.60 5.94
N TYR A 108 4.08 -1.78 6.85
CA TYR A 108 3.05 -2.17 7.80
C TYR A 108 1.72 -1.53 7.43
N GLN A 109 0.63 -2.25 7.56
CA GLN A 109 -0.72 -1.72 7.47
C GLN A 109 -1.32 -1.58 8.86
N ILE A 110 -1.85 -0.40 9.17
CA ILE A 110 -2.70 -0.21 10.36
C ILE A 110 -4.01 -0.95 10.12
N TYR A 111 -4.33 -1.95 10.94
CA TYR A 111 -5.59 -2.71 10.83
C TYR A 111 -6.55 -2.45 11.99
N GLY A 112 -6.06 -1.82 13.05
CA GLY A 112 -6.85 -1.49 14.24
C GLY A 112 -6.23 -0.37 15.04
N ILE A 113 -7.03 0.18 15.94
CA ILE A 113 -6.56 1.10 16.97
C ILE A 113 -6.87 0.46 18.31
N GLU A 114 -5.82 0.25 19.09
CA GLU A 114 -5.89 -0.44 20.39
C GLU A 114 -6.47 0.49 21.45
N LYS A 115 -5.92 1.71 21.55
CA LYS A 115 -6.32 2.69 22.55
C LYS A 115 -6.02 4.12 22.11
N PHE A 116 -6.74 5.05 22.73
CA PHE A 116 -6.50 6.49 22.70
C PHE A 116 -6.48 7.00 24.14
N GLU A 117 -5.49 7.80 24.50
CA GLU A 117 -5.43 8.45 25.81
C GLU A 117 -4.75 9.81 25.71
N TYR A 118 -5.07 10.72 26.64
CA TYR A 118 -4.35 11.98 26.76
C TYR A 118 -3.25 11.85 27.80
N GLU A 119 -2.03 12.26 27.43
CA GLU A 119 -0.96 12.50 28.37
C GLU A 119 -0.68 14.00 28.43
N HIS A 120 -1.12 14.63 29.53
CA HIS A 120 -1.23 16.09 29.64
C HIS A 120 -2.13 16.66 28.53
N VAL A 121 -1.56 17.42 27.59
CA VAL A 121 -2.27 18.04 26.47
C VAL A 121 -2.11 17.26 25.16
N ASP A 122 -1.24 16.25 25.13
CA ASP A 122 -0.95 15.49 23.92
C ASP A 122 -1.85 14.25 23.83
N LEU A 123 -2.28 13.91 22.62
CA LEU A 123 -3.05 12.70 22.35
C LEU A 123 -2.09 11.56 21.98
N LEU A 124 -2.09 10.50 22.78
CA LEU A 124 -1.35 9.27 22.52
C LEU A 124 -2.29 8.24 21.89
N VAL A 125 -1.85 7.65 20.77
CA VAL A 125 -2.61 6.63 20.04
C VAL A 125 -1.76 5.40 19.85
N THR A 126 -2.27 4.24 20.27
CA THR A 126 -1.64 2.95 20.03
C THR A 126 -2.34 2.24 18.88
N TYR A 127 -1.64 2.08 17.77
CA TYR A 127 -2.13 1.40 16.58
C TYR A 127 -1.72 -0.07 16.57
N GLN A 128 -2.63 -0.92 16.14
CA GLN A 128 -2.32 -2.30 15.78
C GLN A 128 -1.92 -2.34 14.30
N MET A 129 -0.71 -2.83 14.03
CA MET A 129 -0.18 -2.91 12.67
C MET A 129 0.17 -4.34 12.30
N ARG A 130 -0.04 -4.68 11.03
CA ARG A 130 0.34 -5.96 10.43
C ARG A 130 1.33 -5.77 9.30
N LEU A 131 2.35 -6.62 9.23
CA LEU A 131 3.31 -6.62 8.13
C LEU A 131 2.58 -6.97 6.82
N ILE A 132 2.86 -6.23 5.76
CA ILE A 132 2.45 -6.60 4.40
C ILE A 132 3.48 -7.61 3.89
N GLU A 133 3.07 -8.87 3.84
CA GLU A 133 3.94 -9.98 3.46
C GLU A 133 4.20 -9.96 1.94
N PRO A 134 5.47 -10.02 1.51
CA PRO A 134 5.79 -10.24 0.11
C PRO A 134 5.22 -11.57 -0.36
N TRP A 135 4.81 -11.62 -1.61
CA TRP A 135 4.42 -12.86 -2.26
C TRP A 135 5.63 -13.75 -2.47
N SER A 136 5.40 -15.07 -2.37
CA SER A 136 6.37 -16.08 -2.78
C SER A 136 6.59 -16.03 -4.29
N GLN A 137 7.74 -16.52 -4.76
CA GLN A 137 8.01 -16.57 -6.20
C GLN A 137 6.94 -17.35 -6.98
N ALA A 138 6.40 -18.42 -6.39
CA ALA A 138 5.33 -19.22 -7.00
C ALA A 138 4.03 -18.41 -7.20
N GLU A 139 3.66 -17.54 -6.25
CA GLU A 139 2.52 -16.64 -6.38
C GLU A 139 2.74 -15.59 -7.46
N ILE A 140 3.94 -15.01 -7.51
CA ILE A 140 4.34 -14.04 -8.54
C ILE A 140 4.25 -14.70 -9.92
N ASP A 141 4.89 -15.85 -10.12
CA ASP A 141 4.95 -16.55 -11.41
C ASP A 141 3.55 -16.90 -11.91
N LYS A 142 2.68 -17.37 -11.00
CA LYS A 142 1.27 -17.67 -11.31
C LYS A 142 0.54 -16.41 -11.78
N ALA A 143 0.68 -15.30 -11.06
CA ALA A 143 -0.01 -14.06 -11.39
C ALA A 143 0.53 -13.41 -12.68
N VAL A 144 1.84 -13.45 -12.91
CA VAL A 144 2.46 -13.01 -14.18
C VAL A 144 1.93 -13.84 -15.35
N LYS A 145 1.82 -15.16 -15.20
CA LYS A 145 1.24 -16.04 -16.23
C LYS A 145 -0.21 -15.68 -16.54
N LEU A 146 -1.04 -15.48 -15.51
CA LEU A 146 -2.44 -15.08 -15.68
C LEU A 146 -2.57 -13.70 -16.35
N ASN A 147 -1.74 -12.74 -15.95
CA ASN A 147 -1.71 -11.42 -16.56
C ASN A 147 -1.39 -11.49 -18.06
N ARG A 148 -0.35 -12.24 -18.44
CA ARG A 148 -0.01 -12.48 -19.85
C ARG A 148 -1.18 -13.08 -20.63
N LEU A 149 -1.80 -14.14 -20.11
CA LEU A 149 -2.95 -14.78 -20.76
C LEU A 149 -4.13 -13.83 -20.96
N SER A 150 -4.43 -12.97 -19.98
CA SER A 150 -5.50 -11.97 -20.12
C SER A 150 -5.23 -10.96 -21.23
N LYS A 151 -3.97 -10.57 -21.46
CA LYS A 151 -3.59 -9.68 -22.57
C LYS A 151 -3.70 -10.39 -23.92
N PHE A 152 -3.37 -11.68 -24.00
CA PHE A 152 -3.54 -12.46 -25.24
C PHE A 152 -5.00 -12.71 -25.61
N ASN A 153 -5.88 -12.93 -24.64
CA ASN A 153 -7.32 -13.11 -24.90
C ASN A 153 -7.98 -11.86 -25.52
N VAL A 154 -7.44 -10.66 -25.25
CA VAL A 154 -7.90 -9.43 -25.90
C VAL A 154 -7.50 -9.38 -27.37
N LEU A 155 -6.32 -9.92 -27.73
CA LEU A 155 -5.85 -9.97 -29.11
C LEU A 155 -6.54 -11.04 -29.96
N GLY A 156 -6.92 -12.18 -29.36
CA GLY A 156 -7.61 -13.27 -30.06
C GLY A 156 -9.07 -12.95 -30.44
N ASN A 157 -9.71 -12.01 -29.74
CA ASN A 157 -11.07 -11.56 -30.02
C ASN A 157 -11.14 -10.32 -30.93
N ALA A 158 -10.00 -9.88 -31.49
CA ALA A 158 -9.89 -8.70 -32.36
C ALA A 158 -9.82 -9.05 -33.86
N PHE A 159 -10.17 -10.29 -34.25
CA PHE A 159 -10.21 -10.76 -35.64
C PHE A 159 -11.56 -11.40 -35.97
#